data_AF-A0A0R3SGM1-F1
#
_entry.id   AF-A0A0R3SGM1-F1
#
_cell.length_a   1.000
_cell.length_b   1.000
_cell.length_c   1.000
_cell.angle_alpha   90.00
_cell.angle_beta   90.00
_cell.angle_gamma   90.00
#
_symmetry.space_group_name_H-M   'P 1'
#
loop_
_entity.id
_entity.type
_entity.pdbx_description
1 polymer ?
#
loop_
_entity_poly.entity_id
_entity_poly.type
_entity_poly.pdbx_seq_one_letter_code
_entity_poly.pdbx_strand_id
1 'polypeptide(L)'
;LFLIFYHILFVLFLWSFLKAIITRPIKPPAEFFLSAEDWVQINAITEEVDRNRYLEALILERKLPIETTNDSGMVRLCPSCSLIKPDRCHHCSTCDTCLLKMDHHCPWIDNCVGFHNYKYFVIFLFWGFLYCLYIVCTTIVYFIDFWEVRCHFRLLV
;
A
#
# COMPACT_ATOMS: atom_id res chain seq x y z
N LEU A 1 17.20 28.30 -17.00
CA LEU A 1 16.03 28.34 -16.10
C LEU A 1 15.26 27.02 -16.10
N PHE A 2 14.75 26.53 -17.24
CA PHE A 2 13.98 25.27 -17.30
C PHE A 2 14.72 24.06 -16.74
N LEU A 3 16.00 23.90 -17.10
CA LEU A 3 16.80 22.78 -16.61
C LEU A 3 16.90 22.73 -15.07
N ILE A 4 16.88 23.88 -14.38
CA ILE A 4 16.95 23.91 -12.91
C ILE A 4 15.65 23.36 -12.31
N PHE A 5 14.50 23.85 -12.78
CA PHE A 5 13.19 23.36 -12.32
C PHE A 5 12.98 21.88 -12.64
N TYR A 6 13.41 21.45 -13.83
CA TYR A 6 13.42 20.04 -14.22
C TYR A 6 14.15 19.18 -13.18
N HIS A 7 15.39 19.54 -12.81
CA HIS A 7 16.18 18.74 -11.86
C HIS A 7 15.57 18.75 -10.46
N ILE A 8 15.01 19.87 -10.00
CA ILE A 8 14.33 19.93 -8.70
C ILE A 8 13.14 18.96 -8.67
N LEU A 9 12.25 19.04 -9.67
CA LEU A 9 11.08 18.16 -9.74
C LEU A 9 11.49 16.69 -9.91
N PHE A 10 12.50 16.42 -10.75
CA PHE A 10 13.02 15.08 -10.96
C PHE A 10 13.58 14.47 -9.68
N VAL A 11 14.37 15.23 -8.91
CA VAL A 11 14.92 14.75 -7.63
C VAL A 11 13.82 14.47 -6.62
N LEU A 12 12.80 15.33 -6.50
CA LEU A 12 11.69 15.13 -5.58
C LEU A 12 10.83 13.91 -5.96
N PHE A 13 10.54 13.76 -7.25
CA PHE A 13 9.86 12.59 -7.81
C PHE A 13 10.67 11.32 -7.52
N LEU A 14 11.95 11.29 -7.90
CA LEU A 14 12.80 10.11 -7.75
C LEU A 14 12.97 9.73 -6.27
N TRP A 15 13.21 10.71 -5.41
CA TRP A 15 13.36 10.48 -3.97
C TRP A 15 12.10 9.87 -3.36
N SER A 16 10.93 10.42 -3.66
CA SER A 16 9.66 9.91 -3.13
C SER A 16 9.30 8.54 -3.69
N PHE A 17 9.58 8.29 -4.98
CA PHE A 17 9.44 6.97 -5.61
C PHE A 17 10.32 5.92 -4.94
N LEU A 18 11.61 6.22 -4.76
CA LEU A 18 12.55 5.32 -4.07
C LEU A 18 12.12 5.05 -2.62
N LYS A 19 11.60 6.06 -1.92
CA LYS A 19 11.05 5.87 -0.56
C LYS A 19 9.82 4.97 -0.55
N ALA A 20 8.94 5.03 -1.55
CA ALA A 20 7.78 4.14 -1.66
C ALA A 20 8.20 2.68 -1.91
N ILE A 21 9.23 2.45 -2.73
CA ILE A 21 9.81 1.13 -3.00
C ILE A 21 10.53 0.57 -1.77
N ILE A 22 11.50 1.31 -1.23
CA ILE A 22 12.45 0.79 -0.24
C ILE A 22 11.82 0.68 1.15
N THR A 23 10.82 1.51 1.46
CA THR A 23 10.13 1.43 2.75
C THR A 23 9.17 0.24 2.73
N ARG A 24 9.68 -0.92 3.13
CA ARG A 24 8.87 -2.13 3.27
C ARG A 24 7.89 -2.00 4.43
N PRO A 25 6.67 -2.53 4.30
CA PRO A 25 5.71 -2.49 5.37
C PRO A 25 6.14 -3.45 6.50
N ILE A 26 5.98 -2.99 7.75
CA ILE A 26 6.32 -3.79 8.92
C ILE A 26 5.14 -4.72 9.25
N LYS A 27 5.47 -5.92 9.72
CA LYS A 27 4.50 -6.89 10.24
C LYS A 27 3.74 -6.31 11.45
N PRO A 28 2.54 -6.81 11.75
CA PRO A 28 1.86 -6.50 13.00
C PRO A 28 2.76 -6.75 14.23
N PRO A 29 2.51 -6.06 15.35
CA PRO A 29 3.19 -6.33 16.61
C PRO A 29 2.98 -7.78 17.09
N ALA A 30 3.92 -8.29 17.89
CA ALA A 30 3.98 -9.70 18.28
C ALA A 30 2.77 -10.14 19.12
N GLU A 31 2.19 -9.24 19.90
CA GLU A 31 1.03 -9.49 20.76
C GLU A 31 -0.23 -9.93 20.00
N PHE A 32 -0.32 -9.62 18.71
CA PHE A 32 -1.42 -10.05 17.83
C PHE A 32 -1.26 -11.48 17.31
N PHE A 33 -0.06 -12.06 17.41
CA PHE A 33 0.19 -13.43 16.98
C PHE A 33 -0.32 -14.42 18.04
N LEU A 34 -0.90 -15.52 17.55
CA LEU A 34 -1.33 -16.62 18.40
C LEU A 34 -0.13 -17.46 18.81
N SER A 35 -0.13 -17.95 20.04
CA SER A 35 0.81 -18.99 20.42
C SER A 35 0.47 -20.29 19.68
N ALA A 36 1.43 -21.22 19.64
CA ALA A 36 1.18 -22.54 19.05
C ALA A 36 0.02 -23.26 19.76
N GLU A 37 -0.13 -23.06 21.08
CA GLU A 37 -1.22 -23.63 21.86
C GLU A 37 -2.57 -23.02 21.46
N ASP A 38 -2.68 -21.68 21.45
CA ASP A 38 -3.93 -21.02 21.03
C ASP A 38 -4.35 -21.45 19.62
N TRP A 39 -3.37 -21.58 18.71
CA TRP A 39 -3.62 -21.99 17.34
C TRP A 39 -4.19 -23.41 17.26
N VAL A 40 -3.66 -24.34 18.05
CA VAL A 40 -4.22 -25.71 18.15
C VAL A 40 -5.63 -25.67 18.74
N GLN A 41 -5.84 -24.92 19.82
CA GLN A 41 -7.14 -24.80 20.49
C GLN A 41 -8.20 -24.23 19.54
N ILE A 42 -7.92 -23.12 18.85
CA ILE A 42 -8.85 -22.47 17.91
C ILE A 42 -9.23 -23.41 16.76
N ASN A 43 -8.30 -24.24 16.28
CA ASN A 43 -8.56 -25.18 15.20
C ASN A 43 -9.27 -26.46 15.66
N ALA A 44 -9.24 -26.79 16.95
CA ALA A 44 -10.02 -27.89 17.52
C ALA A 44 -11.50 -27.52 17.69
N ILE A 45 -11.83 -26.22 17.79
CA ILE A 45 -13.21 -25.75 17.92
C ILE A 45 -13.90 -25.76 16.54
N THR A 46 -14.93 -26.61 16.41
CA THR A 46 -15.71 -26.75 15.16
C THR A 46 -16.73 -25.63 15.00
N GLU A 47 -17.45 -25.32 16.07
CA GLU A 47 -18.51 -24.30 16.07
C GLU A 47 -17.92 -22.90 15.94
N GLU A 48 -18.35 -22.15 14.93
CA GLU A 48 -17.82 -20.82 14.63
C GLU A 48 -18.06 -19.82 15.77
N VAL A 49 -19.22 -19.91 16.43
CA VAL A 49 -19.58 -19.04 17.55
C VAL A 49 -18.67 -19.25 18.76
N ASP A 50 -18.39 -20.50 19.11
CA ASP A 50 -17.51 -20.83 20.24
C ASP A 50 -16.06 -20.43 19.95
N ARG A 51 -15.63 -20.59 18.69
CA ARG A 51 -14.31 -20.13 18.23
C ARG A 51 -14.18 -18.62 18.35
N ASN A 52 -15.21 -17.88 17.95
CA ASN A 52 -15.25 -16.42 18.09
C ASN A 52 -15.20 -16.00 19.56
N ARG A 53 -15.96 -16.65 20.44
CA ARG A 53 -15.94 -16.38 21.89
C ARG A 53 -14.56 -16.59 22.50
N TYR A 54 -13.84 -17.63 22.07
CA TYR A 54 -12.46 -17.87 22.50
C TYR A 54 -11.51 -16.75 22.05
N LEU A 55 -11.62 -16.31 20.80
CA LEU A 55 -10.85 -15.18 20.27
C LEU A 55 -11.13 -13.87 21.02
N GLU A 56 -12.40 -13.58 21.35
CA GLU A 56 -12.79 -12.42 22.15
C GLU A 56 -12.20 -12.47 23.56
N ALA A 57 -12.19 -13.65 24.20
CA ALA A 57 -11.56 -13.84 25.49
C ALA A 57 -10.04 -13.56 25.44
N LEU A 58 -9.35 -14.04 24.40
CA LEU A 58 -7.92 -13.76 24.19
C LEU A 58 -7.65 -12.26 23.98
N ILE A 59 -8.49 -11.56 23.21
CA ILE A 59 -8.38 -10.12 23.00
C ILE A 59 -8.48 -9.37 24.33
N LEU A 60 -9.44 -9.75 25.18
CA LEU A 60 -9.64 -9.13 26.49
C LEU A 60 -8.47 -9.42 27.45
N GLU A 61 -8.02 -10.67 27.52
CA GLU A 61 -6.90 -11.09 28.37
C GLU A 61 -5.62 -10.33 28.01
N ARG A 62 -5.31 -10.24 26.71
CA ARG A 62 -4.12 -9.57 26.18
C ARG A 62 -4.25 -8.06 26.07
N LYS A 63 -5.45 -7.51 26.32
CA LYS A 63 -5.77 -6.08 26.18
C LYS A 63 -5.44 -5.55 24.78
N LEU A 64 -5.78 -6.32 23.73
CA LEU A 64 -5.50 -5.90 22.36
C LEU A 64 -6.45 -4.75 21.96
N PRO A 65 -5.93 -3.68 21.32
CA PRO A 65 -6.74 -2.54 20.89
C PRO A 65 -7.46 -2.86 19.57
N ILE A 66 -8.51 -3.67 19.64
CA ILE A 66 -9.32 -4.08 18.49
C ILE A 66 -10.76 -3.63 18.72
N GLU A 67 -11.24 -2.76 17.84
CA GLU A 67 -12.62 -2.25 17.86
C GLU A 67 -13.43 -2.73 16.66
N THR A 68 -12.78 -3.31 15.64
CA THR A 68 -13.44 -3.72 14.40
C THR A 68 -13.58 -5.23 14.26
N THR A 69 -14.73 -5.65 13.73
CA THR A 69 -15.06 -7.04 13.39
C THR A 69 -15.27 -7.19 11.88
N ASN A 70 -15.47 -8.43 11.41
CA ASN A 70 -15.93 -8.66 10.04
C ASN A 70 -17.43 -8.32 9.89
N ASP A 71 -17.96 -8.47 8.66
CA ASP A 71 -19.37 -8.16 8.36
C ASP A 71 -20.38 -9.02 9.17
N SER A 72 -19.94 -10.16 9.69
CA SER A 72 -20.72 -11.06 10.54
C SER A 72 -20.60 -10.72 12.04
N GLY A 73 -19.89 -9.65 12.40
CA GLY A 73 -19.66 -9.26 13.79
C GLY A 73 -18.61 -10.10 14.52
N MET A 74 -17.82 -10.91 13.80
CA MET A 74 -16.81 -11.80 14.39
C MET A 74 -15.38 -11.24 14.31
N VAL A 75 -14.53 -11.72 15.20
CA VAL A 75 -13.10 -11.40 15.26
C VAL A 75 -12.41 -11.76 13.94
N ARG A 76 -11.63 -10.82 13.43
CA ARG A 76 -10.93 -10.96 12.15
C ARG A 76 -9.64 -11.76 12.35
N LEU A 77 -9.64 -13.05 12.01
CA LEU A 77 -8.45 -13.90 12.05
C LEU A 77 -7.72 -13.95 10.70
N CYS A 78 -6.40 -14.11 10.70
CA CYS A 78 -5.62 -14.52 9.53
C CYS A 78 -5.06 -15.93 9.74
N PRO A 79 -5.58 -16.94 9.01
CA PRO A 79 -5.06 -18.30 9.14
C PRO A 79 -3.62 -18.45 8.65
N SER A 80 -3.28 -17.86 7.51
CA SER A 80 -1.93 -17.96 6.91
C SER A 80 -0.83 -17.41 7.81
N CYS A 81 -1.14 -16.41 8.64
CA CYS A 81 -0.18 -15.79 9.54
C CYS A 81 -0.39 -16.15 11.02
N SER A 82 -1.40 -16.97 11.34
CA SER A 82 -1.81 -17.33 12.71
C SER A 82 -1.89 -16.12 13.65
N LEU A 83 -2.59 -15.07 13.23
CA LEU A 83 -2.73 -13.84 14.01
C LEU A 83 -4.15 -13.28 13.99
N ILE A 84 -4.52 -12.65 15.11
CA ILE A 84 -5.72 -11.83 15.21
C ILE A 84 -5.41 -10.51 14.50
N LYS A 85 -6.15 -10.17 13.45
CA LYS A 85 -5.86 -8.99 12.63
C LYS A 85 -6.11 -7.72 13.44
N PRO A 86 -5.11 -6.85 13.61
CA PRO A 86 -5.34 -5.50 14.08
C PRO A 86 -6.37 -4.77 13.21
N ASP A 87 -6.95 -3.71 13.74
CA ASP A 87 -7.84 -2.85 12.98
C ASP A 87 -7.17 -2.35 11.71
N ARG A 88 -7.91 -2.40 10.59
CA ARG A 88 -7.44 -2.04 9.24
C ARG A 88 -6.26 -2.87 8.71
N CYS A 89 -5.86 -3.95 9.39
CA CYS A 89 -4.86 -4.88 8.90
C CYS A 89 -5.48 -5.85 7.89
N HIS A 90 -4.80 -6.09 6.77
CA HIS A 90 -5.21 -7.10 5.78
C HIS A 90 -4.02 -7.98 5.38
N HIS A 91 -4.31 -9.21 4.96
CA HIS A 91 -3.30 -10.13 4.42
C HIS A 91 -3.12 -9.86 2.93
N CYS A 92 -1.89 -9.63 2.50
CA CYS A 92 -1.54 -9.58 1.09
C CYS A 92 -0.96 -10.95 0.71
N SER A 93 -1.63 -11.66 -0.21
CA SER A 93 -1.15 -12.94 -0.73
C SER A 93 0.15 -12.80 -1.53
N THR A 94 0.35 -11.69 -2.24
CA THR A 94 1.59 -11.44 -3.00
C THR A 94 2.79 -11.23 -2.09
N CYS A 95 2.61 -10.53 -0.96
CA CYS A 95 3.67 -10.32 0.03
C CYS A 95 3.74 -11.44 1.08
N ASP A 96 2.79 -12.37 1.06
CA ASP A 96 2.59 -13.46 2.02
C ASP A 96 2.69 -13.01 3.50
N THR A 97 2.03 -11.88 3.82
CA THR A 97 2.04 -11.34 5.17
C THR A 97 0.84 -10.44 5.42
N CYS A 98 0.41 -10.37 6.67
CA CYS A 98 -0.47 -9.31 7.14
C CYS A 98 0.27 -7.98 7.23
N LEU A 99 -0.41 -6.91 6.82
CA LEU A 99 0.12 -5.55 6.77
C LEU A 99 -0.83 -4.59 7.46
N LEU A 100 -0.27 -3.75 8.34
CA LEU A 100 -1.01 -2.71 9.05
C LEU A 100 -1.52 -1.66 8.07
N LYS A 101 -2.79 -1.27 8.24
CA LYS A 101 -3.47 -0.27 7.40
C LYS A 101 -3.19 -0.50 5.91
N MET A 102 -3.29 -1.76 5.47
CA MET A 102 -3.05 -2.13 4.09
C MET A 102 -4.03 -1.38 3.18
N ASP A 103 -3.50 -0.73 2.16
CA ASP A 103 -4.29 -0.07 1.12
C ASP A 103 -4.38 -0.99 -0.09
N HIS A 104 -3.25 -1.29 -0.73
CA HIS A 104 -3.17 -2.24 -1.84
C HIS A 104 -1.75 -2.78 -2.03
N HIS A 105 -1.63 -3.88 -2.79
CA HIS A 105 -0.35 -4.27 -3.38
C HIS A 105 -0.15 -3.52 -4.69
N CYS A 106 0.97 -2.82 -4.83
CA CYS A 106 1.22 -1.98 -6.01
C CYS A 106 2.34 -2.59 -6.86
N PRO A 107 2.03 -3.17 -8.04
CA PRO A 107 3.03 -3.78 -8.91
C PRO A 107 4.09 -2.79 -9.40
N TRP A 108 3.74 -1.50 -9.50
CA TRP A 108 4.63 -0.45 -10.01
C TRP A 108 5.80 -0.10 -9.10
N ILE A 109 5.66 -0.38 -7.80
CA ILE A 109 6.73 -0.19 -6.81
C ILE A 109 7.21 -1.54 -6.24
N ASP A 110 6.72 -2.65 -6.76
CA ASP A 110 6.97 -4.02 -6.28
C ASP A 110 6.87 -4.14 -4.75
N ASN A 111 5.84 -3.50 -4.18
CA ASN A 111 5.69 -3.38 -2.74
C ASN A 111 4.22 -3.12 -2.37
N CYS A 112 3.85 -3.49 -1.15
CA CYS A 112 2.55 -3.11 -0.61
C CYS A 112 2.55 -1.69 -0.09
N VAL A 113 1.48 -0.96 -0.41
CA VAL A 113 1.16 0.34 0.17
C VAL A 113 0.34 0.09 1.43
N GLY A 114 0.86 0.53 2.56
CA GLY A 114 0.22 0.40 3.87
C GLY A 114 0.72 1.44 4.85
N PHE A 115 0.50 1.23 6.15
CA PHE A 115 0.78 2.21 7.20
C PHE A 115 2.13 2.93 7.06
N HIS A 116 3.20 2.19 6.79
CA HIS A 116 4.58 2.67 6.85
C HIS A 116 5.02 3.49 5.64
N ASN A 117 4.46 3.22 4.45
CA ASN A 117 4.86 3.87 3.21
C ASN A 117 3.73 4.65 2.52
N TYR A 118 2.51 4.66 3.06
CA TYR A 118 1.36 5.39 2.51
C TYR A 118 1.69 6.86 2.23
N LYS A 119 2.34 7.55 3.17
CA LYS A 119 2.78 8.95 3.00
C LYS A 119 3.73 9.09 1.79
N TYR A 120 4.70 8.20 1.66
CA TYR A 120 5.66 8.25 0.55
C TYR A 120 4.98 7.99 -0.79
N PHE A 121 4.04 7.03 -0.83
CA PHE A 121 3.26 6.73 -2.01
C PHE A 121 2.43 7.93 -2.48
N VAL A 122 1.72 8.61 -1.57
CA VAL A 122 0.94 9.81 -1.91
C VAL A 122 1.83 10.96 -2.40
N ILE A 123 2.98 11.18 -1.75
CA ILE A 123 3.95 12.21 -2.16
C ILE A 123 4.57 11.88 -3.53
N PHE A 124 4.83 10.60 -3.81
CA PHE A 124 5.28 10.13 -5.12
C PHE A 124 4.27 10.45 -6.22
N LEU A 125 2.98 10.16 -6.00
CA LEU A 125 1.93 10.49 -6.98
C LEU A 125 1.85 12.00 -7.23
N PHE A 126 1.96 12.80 -6.16
CA PHE A 126 1.93 14.27 -6.27
C PHE A 126 3.10 14.82 -7.10
N TRP A 127 4.34 14.43 -6.77
CA TRP A 127 5.51 14.89 -7.53
C TRP A 127 5.54 14.31 -8.94
N GLY A 128 5.05 13.09 -9.15
CA GLY A 128 4.89 12.50 -10.48
C GLY A 128 3.94 13.29 -11.35
N PHE A 129 2.78 13.68 -10.81
CA PHE A 129 1.83 14.56 -11.51
C PHE A 129 2.47 15.90 -11.89
N LEU A 130 3.10 16.59 -10.93
CA LEU A 130 3.74 17.88 -11.20
C LEU A 130 4.88 17.78 -12.21
N TYR A 131 5.68 16.70 -12.13
CA TYR A 131 6.75 16.44 -13.09
C TYR A 131 6.19 16.25 -14.50
N CYS A 132 5.17 15.39 -14.67
CA CYS A 132 4.51 15.20 -15.97
C CYS A 132 3.90 16.50 -16.50
N LEU A 133 3.21 17.27 -15.64
CA LEU A 133 2.61 18.55 -16.02
C LEU A 133 3.69 19.55 -16.48
N TYR A 134 4.80 19.63 -15.77
CA TYR A 134 5.94 20.48 -16.14
C TYR A 134 6.50 20.11 -17.53
N ILE A 135 6.70 18.81 -17.80
CA ILE A 135 7.15 18.35 -19.10
C ILE A 135 6.15 18.75 -20.19
N VAL A 136 4.86 18.45 -20.03
CA VAL A 136 3.84 18.82 -21.02
C VAL A 136 3.86 20.32 -21.31
N CYS A 137 3.81 21.18 -20.28
CA CYS A 137 3.78 22.62 -20.47
C CYS A 137 5.03 23.17 -21.15
N THR A 138 6.21 22.59 -20.89
CA THR A 138 7.47 23.05 -21.49
C THR A 138 7.73 22.47 -22.88
N THR A 139 7.20 21.29 -23.20
CA THR A 139 7.43 20.63 -24.49
C THR A 139 6.31 20.84 -25.51
N ILE A 140 5.13 21.34 -25.11
CA ILE A 140 3.97 21.43 -26.00
C ILE A 140 4.23 22.29 -27.24
N VAL A 141 4.96 23.39 -27.10
CA VAL A 141 5.32 24.27 -28.23
C VAL A 141 6.16 23.50 -29.26
N TYR A 142 7.21 22.83 -28.80
CA TYR A 142 8.07 22.02 -29.67
C TYR A 142 7.32 20.83 -30.29
N PHE A 143 6.37 20.25 -29.56
CA PHE A 143 5.51 19.19 -30.08
C PHE A 143 4.64 19.71 -31.22
N ILE A 144 4.02 20.88 -31.06
CA ILE A 144 3.21 21.53 -32.10
C ILE A 144 4.09 21.86 -33.32
N ASP A 145 5.23 22.53 -33.11
CA ASP A 145 6.17 22.91 -34.18
C ASP A 145 6.60 21.69 -35.02
N PHE A 146 6.90 20.57 -34.36
CA PHE A 146 7.30 19.33 -35.03
C PHE A 146 6.23 18.79 -35.99
N TRP A 147 4.96 18.84 -35.57
CA TRP A 147 3.85 18.33 -36.38
C TRP A 147 3.41 19.32 -37.46
N GLU A 148 3.47 20.63 -37.21
CA GLU A 148 3.16 21.66 -38.23
C GLU A 148 4.17 21.66 -39.38
N VAL A 149 5.48 21.59 -39.07
CA VAL A 149 6.53 21.51 -40.09
C VAL A 149 6.38 20.25 -40.95
N ARG A 150 6.01 19.12 -40.33
CA ARG A 150 5.71 17.87 -41.07
C ARG A 150 4.45 17.96 -41.92
N CYS A 151 3.40 18.64 -41.45
CA CYS A 151 2.17 18.84 -42.22
C CYS A 151 2.44 19.70 -43.46
N HIS A 152 3.26 20.75 -43.34
CA HIS A 152 3.70 21.54 -44.47
C HIS A 152 4.50 20.72 -45.48
N PHE A 153 5.46 19.90 -45.03
CA PHE A 153 6.20 19.01 -45.93
C PHE A 153 5.32 17.97 -46.63
N ARG A 154 4.25 17.48 -45.97
CA ARG A 154 3.32 16.50 -46.55
C ARG A 154 2.31 17.10 -47.53
N LEU A 155 2.08 18.41 -47.48
CA LEU A 155 1.23 19.13 -48.46
C LEU A 155 2.02 19.65 -49.67
N LEU A 156 3.35 19.62 -49.61
CA LEU A 156 4.27 20.07 -50.66
C LEU A 156 4.85 18.91 -51.51
N VAL A 157 4.46 17.66 -51.21
CA VAL A 157 4.80 16.43 -51.96
C VAL A 157 3.50 15.75 -52.35
#